data_AF-A0A974BPC3-F1
#
_entry.id   AF-A0A974BPC3-F1
#
_cell.length_a   1.000
_cell.length_b   1.000
_cell.length_c   1.000
_cell.angle_alpha   90.00
_cell.angle_beta   90.00
_cell.angle_gamma   90.00
#
_symmetry.space_group_name_H-M   'P 1'
#
loop_
_entity.id
_entity.type
_entity.pdbx_description
1 polymer ?
#
loop_
_entity_poly.entity_id
_entity_poly.type
_entity_poly.pdbx_seq_one_letter_code
_entity_poly.pdbx_strand_id
1 'polypeptide(L)'
;MVAKKHVVGIFSRDAQDAFGWLINFLLTIPGVKDVRTVHISNTNYIDVMDEAYKCTFAILHHSKNRGRINVTNGTDTLYDRELADLSRCLGI
;
A
#
# COMPACT_ATOMS: atom_id res chain seq x y z
N MET A 1 13.20 -9.04 -25.16
CA MET A 1 12.17 -9.23 -24.11
C MET A 1 11.92 -7.89 -23.46
N VAL A 2 10.70 -7.36 -23.49
CA VAL A 2 10.38 -6.12 -22.77
C VAL A 2 10.30 -6.47 -21.28
N ALA A 3 11.14 -5.86 -20.44
CA ALA A 3 11.06 -6.04 -19.00
C ALA A 3 9.65 -5.68 -18.51
N LYS A 4 8.99 -6.61 -17.79
CA LYS A 4 7.65 -6.39 -17.26
C LYS A 4 7.74 -5.21 -16.29
N LYS A 5 7.01 -4.15 -16.60
CA LYS A 5 7.07 -2.87 -15.91
C LYS A 5 5.95 -2.84 -14.86
N HIS A 6 6.30 -2.87 -13.59
CA HIS A 6 5.41 -3.06 -12.45
C HIS A 6 4.83 -1.74 -11.94
N VAL A 7 3.58 -1.75 -11.51
CA VAL A 7 2.95 -0.64 -10.78
C VAL A 7 2.94 -1.01 -9.30
N VAL A 8 3.49 -0.16 -8.44
CA VAL A 8 3.51 -0.38 -6.99
C VAL A 8 2.53 0.57 -6.32
N GLY A 9 1.55 0.04 -5.59
CA GLY A 9 0.64 0.83 -4.79
C GLY A 9 1.13 0.96 -3.35
N ILE A 10 1.26 2.16 -2.82
CA ILE A 10 1.49 2.45 -1.41
C ILE A 10 0.16 2.89 -0.81
N PHE A 11 -0.38 2.08 0.09
CA PHE A 11 -1.63 2.30 0.79
C PHE A 11 -1.32 2.77 2.20
N SER A 12 -1.80 3.95 2.60
CA SER A 12 -1.50 4.48 3.92
C SER A 12 -2.62 5.35 4.48
N ARG A 13 -2.81 5.31 5.80
CA ARG A 13 -3.66 6.29 6.50
C ARG A 13 -2.90 7.60 6.73
N ASP A 14 -1.58 7.63 6.57
CA ASP A 14 -0.77 8.83 6.74
C ASP A 14 -0.77 9.68 5.46
N ALA A 15 -0.32 10.93 5.60
CA ALA A 15 -0.07 11.80 4.47
C ALA A 15 1.20 11.37 3.73
N GLN A 16 1.27 11.71 2.44
CA GLN A 16 2.34 11.26 1.54
C GLN A 16 3.74 11.71 1.97
N ASP A 17 3.84 12.86 2.65
CA ASP A 17 5.08 13.40 3.21
C ASP A 17 5.74 12.43 4.21
N ALA A 18 4.96 11.65 4.95
CA ALA A 18 5.46 10.65 5.89
C ALA A 18 6.25 9.50 5.22
N PHE A 19 6.02 9.26 3.92
CA PHE A 19 6.64 8.16 3.17
C PHE A 19 7.16 8.59 1.79
N GLY A 20 7.42 9.89 1.59
CA GLY A 20 7.98 10.40 0.33
C GLY A 20 9.32 9.75 -0.03
N TRP A 21 10.12 9.39 0.97
CA TRP A 21 11.38 8.66 0.79
C TRP A 21 11.17 7.28 0.13
N LEU A 22 10.07 6.58 0.45
CA LEU A 22 9.76 5.27 -0.09
C LEU A 22 9.35 5.36 -1.57
N ILE A 23 8.58 6.39 -1.93
CA ILE A 23 8.22 6.67 -3.33
C ILE A 23 9.49 6.88 -4.16
N ASN A 24 10.37 7.77 -3.69
CA ASN A 24 11.62 8.07 -4.36
C ASN A 24 12.49 6.82 -4.51
N PHE A 25 12.60 6.01 -3.45
CA PHE A 25 13.34 4.75 -3.50
C PHE A 25 12.78 3.77 -4.54
N LEU A 26 11.46 3.52 -4.54
CA LEU A 26 10.82 2.57 -5.48
C LEU A 26 11.01 2.99 -6.94
N LEU A 27 10.94 4.29 -7.23
CA LEU A 27 11.17 4.81 -8.58
C LEU A 27 12.62 4.61 -9.07
N THR A 28 13.58 4.39 -8.17
CA THR A 28 14.95 4.04 -8.57
C THR A 28 15.12 2.57 -8.98
N ILE A 29 14.17 1.70 -8.63
CA ILE A 29 14.28 0.26 -8.87
C ILE A 29 14.00 -0.06 -10.34
N PRO A 30 14.94 -0.67 -11.08
CA PRO A 30 14.69 -1.11 -12.45
C PRO A 30 13.50 -2.08 -12.51
N GLY A 31 12.53 -1.77 -13.37
CA GLY A 31 11.31 -2.56 -13.50
C GLY A 31 10.10 -1.98 -12.79
N VAL A 32 10.26 -1.00 -11.90
CA VAL A 32 9.14 -0.17 -11.43
C VAL A 32 8.81 0.86 -12.50
N LYS A 33 7.56 0.89 -12.93
CA LYS A 33 7.04 1.84 -13.92
C LYS A 33 6.43 3.06 -13.26
N ASP A 34 5.71 2.83 -12.18
CA ASP A 34 4.84 3.81 -11.54
C ASP A 34 4.64 3.44 -10.07
N VAL A 35 4.48 4.47 -9.24
CA VAL A 35 4.20 4.33 -7.81
C VAL A 35 2.93 5.14 -7.50
N ARG A 36 1.87 4.44 -7.12
CA ARG A 36 0.59 5.05 -6.76
C ARG A 36 0.48 5.20 -5.25
N THR A 37 0.08 6.37 -4.79
CA THR A 37 -0.16 6.62 -3.37
C THR A 37 -1.64 6.71 -3.11
N VAL A 38 -2.16 5.85 -2.23
CA VAL A 38 -3.58 5.75 -1.93
C VAL A 38 -3.78 6.01 -0.45
N HIS A 39 -4.53 7.07 -0.15
CA HIS A 39 -4.91 7.37 1.21
C HIS A 39 -6.03 6.43 1.66
N ILE A 40 -5.86 5.77 2.80
CA ILE A 40 -6.89 4.94 3.42
C ILE A 40 -7.64 5.78 4.44
N SER A 41 -8.96 5.81 4.31
CA SER A 41 -9.89 6.32 5.32
C SER A 41 -11.01 5.32 5.55
N ASN A 42 -11.84 5.55 6.57
CA ASN A 42 -12.96 4.66 6.85
C ASN A 42 -14.09 4.78 5.80
N THR A 43 -14.07 5.81 4.93
CA THR A 43 -15.17 6.11 3.99
C THR A 43 -14.83 5.82 2.54
N ASN A 44 -13.55 5.67 2.18
CA ASN A 44 -13.12 5.51 0.79
C ASN A 44 -12.67 4.08 0.45
N TYR A 45 -13.11 3.09 1.23
CA TYR A 45 -12.59 1.73 1.13
C TYR A 45 -12.78 1.09 -0.25
N ILE A 46 -13.87 1.43 -0.96
CA ILE A 46 -14.12 0.96 -2.33
C ILE A 46 -13.04 1.49 -3.28
N ASP A 47 -12.74 2.79 -3.21
CA ASP A 47 -11.71 3.42 -4.05
C ASP A 47 -10.32 2.84 -3.77
N VAL A 48 -10.05 2.52 -2.50
CA VAL A 48 -8.80 1.86 -2.08
C VAL A 48 -8.64 0.50 -2.77
N MET A 49 -9.72 -0.29 -2.83
CA MET A 49 -9.71 -1.60 -3.50
C MET A 49 -9.58 -1.46 -5.01
N ASP A 50 -10.31 -0.52 -5.63
CA ASP A 50 -10.22 -0.25 -7.06
C ASP A 50 -8.80 0.15 -7.50
N GLU A 51 -8.10 0.93 -6.68
CA GLU A 51 -6.68 1.23 -6.93
C GLU A 51 -5.76 0.03 -6.67
N ALA A 52 -6.05 -0.81 -5.69
CA ALA A 52 -5.30 -2.05 -5.44
C ALA A 52 -5.35 -2.99 -6.65
N TYR A 53 -6.51 -3.17 -7.27
CA TYR A 53 -6.66 -4.01 -8.48
C TYR A 53 -5.86 -3.51 -9.69
N LYS A 54 -5.49 -2.24 -9.73
CA LYS A 54 -4.68 -1.65 -10.81
C LYS A 54 -3.17 -1.81 -10.57
N CYS A 55 -2.77 -2.25 -9.37
CA CYS A 55 -1.38 -2.40 -8.98
C CYS A 55 -0.87 -3.81 -9.26
N THR A 56 0.45 -3.95 -9.43
CA THR A 56 1.12 -5.25 -9.48
C THR A 56 1.60 -5.72 -8.11
N PHE A 57 1.99 -4.77 -7.27
CA PHE A 57 2.35 -5.00 -5.87
C PHE A 57 1.68 -3.95 -4.99
N ALA A 58 1.34 -4.31 -3.76
CA ALA A 58 0.87 -3.38 -2.76
C ALA A 58 1.83 -3.36 -1.57
N ILE A 59 2.04 -2.16 -1.04
CA ILE A 59 2.73 -1.91 0.21
C ILE A 59 1.74 -1.18 1.11
N LEU A 60 1.43 -1.78 2.25
CA LEU A 60 0.70 -1.10 3.29
C LEU A 60 1.71 -0.35 4.18
N HIS A 61 1.71 0.98 4.10
CA HIS A 61 2.57 1.84 4.91
C HIS A 61 1.84 2.33 6.17
N HIS A 62 2.49 2.18 7.31
CA HIS A 62 2.00 2.65 8.60
C HIS A 62 3.11 3.38 9.37
N SER A 63 2.86 4.60 9.83
CA SER A 63 3.76 5.29 10.76
C SER A 63 3.53 4.85 12.19
N LYS A 64 4.61 4.83 12.98
CA LYS A 64 4.55 4.58 14.45
C LYS A 64 3.84 5.70 15.23
N ASN A 65 3.48 6.79 14.57
CA ASN A 65 2.96 8.00 15.20
C ASN A 65 1.43 8.02 15.31
N ARG A 66 0.72 7.08 14.66
CA ARG A 66 -0.74 6.97 14.71
C ARG A 66 -1.22 5.71 15.43
N GLY A 67 -1.44 5.81 16.74
CA GLY A 67 -2.23 4.82 17.52
C GLY A 67 -1.66 3.39 17.47
N ARG A 68 -2.46 2.39 17.91
CA ARG A 68 -2.04 0.99 18.20
C ARG A 68 -0.88 0.51 17.33
N ILE A 69 0.27 0.35 17.99
CA ILE A 69 1.67 0.20 17.54
C ILE A 69 1.95 -0.97 16.55
N ASN A 70 0.93 -1.70 16.12
CA ASN A 70 1.11 -3.06 15.67
C ASN A 70 0.49 -3.30 14.28
N VAL A 71 1.33 -3.39 13.25
CA VAL A 71 1.07 -4.26 12.08
C VAL A 71 1.46 -5.67 12.51
N THR A 72 0.68 -6.27 13.41
CA THR A 72 0.98 -7.61 13.96
C THR A 72 -0.16 -8.56 13.64
N ASN A 73 0.09 -9.86 13.61
CA ASN A 73 -0.96 -10.90 13.47
C ASN A 73 -1.81 -11.08 14.75
N GLY A 74 -1.99 -10.01 15.53
CA GLY A 74 -2.75 -10.02 16.77
C GLY A 74 -4.19 -9.60 16.52
N THR A 75 -5.14 -10.18 17.24
CA THR A 75 -6.56 -9.79 17.16
C THR A 75 -6.72 -8.29 17.51
N ASP A 76 -7.42 -7.54 16.64
CA ASP A 76 -7.67 -6.08 16.70
C ASP A 76 -6.52 -5.16 16.25
N THR A 77 -5.76 -5.53 15.21
CA THR A 77 -4.88 -4.53 14.59
C THR A 77 -5.63 -3.61 13.65
N LEU A 78 -5.11 -2.38 13.53
CA LEU A 78 -5.70 -1.30 12.72
C LEU A 78 -5.87 -1.64 11.24
N TYR A 79 -5.24 -2.73 10.77
CA TYR A 79 -5.18 -3.09 9.35
C TYR A 79 -5.51 -4.55 9.05
N ASP A 80 -6.08 -5.32 9.99
CA ASP A 80 -6.40 -6.74 9.75
C ASP A 80 -7.27 -6.91 8.49
N ARG A 81 -8.24 -6.01 8.28
CA ARG A 81 -9.08 -5.99 7.08
C ARG A 81 -8.28 -5.57 5.84
N GLU A 82 -7.59 -4.44 5.91
CA GLU A 82 -6.78 -3.91 4.81
C GLU A 82 -5.74 -4.94 4.32
N LEU A 83 -5.07 -5.65 5.22
CA LEU A 83 -4.10 -6.69 4.88
C LEU A 83 -4.77 -7.90 4.21
N ALA A 84 -5.87 -8.40 4.77
CA ALA A 84 -6.61 -9.51 4.19
C ALA A 84 -7.12 -9.19 2.78
N ASP A 85 -7.63 -7.98 2.59
CA ASP A 85 -8.19 -7.54 1.32
C ASP A 85 -7.11 -7.23 0.27
N LEU A 86 -5.99 -6.61 0.64
CA LEU A 86 -4.84 -6.46 -0.24
C LEU A 86 -4.27 -7.84 -0.65
N SER A 87 -4.19 -8.77 0.30
CA SER A 87 -3.77 -10.16 0.02
C SER A 87 -4.78 -10.87 -0.89
N ARG A 88 -6.08 -10.57 -0.81
CA ARG A 88 -7.08 -11.14 -1.72
C ARG A 88 -6.98 -10.55 -3.13
N CYS A 89 -6.63 -9.28 -3.27
CA CYS A 89 -6.52 -8.62 -4.58
C CYS A 89 -5.25 -9.02 -5.34
N LEU A 90 -4.15 -9.28 -4.61
CA LEU A 90 -2.81 -9.43 -5.18
C LEU A 90 -2.12 -10.75 -4.81
N GLY A 91 -2.69 -11.52 -3.90
CA GLY A 91 -2.28 -12.88 -3.60
C GLY A 91 -2.83 -13.85 -4.65
N ILE A 92 -2.01 -14.84 -4.98
CA ILE A 92 -2.29 -15.90 -5.95
C ILE A 92 -3.18 -16.96 -5.30
#